data_AF-A0A924MHJ3-F1
#
_entry.id   AF-A0A924MHJ3-F1
#
_cell.length_a   1.000
_cell.length_b   1.000
_cell.length_c   1.000
_cell.angle_alpha   90.00
_cell.angle_beta   90.00
_cell.angle_gamma   90.00
#
_symmetry.space_group_name_H-M   'P 1'
#
loop_
_entity.id
_entity.type
_entity.pdbx_description
1 polymer ?
#
loop_
_entity_poly.entity_id
_entity_poly.type
_entity_poly.pdbx_seq_one_letter_code
_entity_poly.pdbx_strand_id
1 'polypeptide(L)'
;MKRLAIITILSSTLVLASCDTLNQYAGVLNQAGLGSPSNAEMNLGLKQALEFGTNYSADRLSAKDGFLGNVAVKILMPEEAKKVENTLRSLGLNSLC
;
A
#
# COMPACT_ATOMS: atom_id res chain seq x y z
N MET A 1 19.78 -10.11 34.08
CA MET A 1 18.62 -9.36 33.56
C MET A 1 18.74 -7.84 33.73
N LYS A 2 19.14 -7.32 34.90
CA LYS A 2 19.30 -5.86 35.13
C LYS A 2 20.35 -5.17 34.23
N ARG A 3 21.49 -5.84 33.97
CA ARG A 3 22.55 -5.32 33.09
C ARG A 3 22.16 -5.31 31.60
N LEU A 4 21.32 -6.25 31.18
CA LEU A 4 20.80 -6.30 29.81
C LEU A 4 19.83 -5.14 29.57
N ALA A 5 18.93 -4.87 30.53
CA ALA A 5 18.00 -3.74 30.47
C ALA A 5 18.71 -2.37 30.40
N ILE A 6 19.84 -2.21 31.11
CA ILE A 6 20.63 -0.98 31.06
C ILE A 6 21.25 -0.74 29.68
N ILE A 7 21.71 -1.81 29.01
CA ILE A 7 22.29 -1.72 27.65
C ILE A 7 21.21 -1.35 26.62
N THR A 8 20.00 -1.92 26.73
CA THR A 8 18.89 -1.59 25.82
C THR A 8 18.42 -0.13 25.97
N ILE A 9 18.38 0.38 27.21
CA ILE A 9 18.01 1.77 27.49
C ILE A 9 19.05 2.75 26.92
N LEU A 10 20.34 2.47 27.10
CA LEU A 10 21.43 3.30 26.58
C LEU A 10 21.48 3.31 25.03
N SER A 11 21.21 2.17 24.41
CA SER A 11 21.11 2.07 22.94
C SER A 11 19.92 2.86 22.40
N SER A 12 18.78 2.87 23.11
CA SER A 12 17.58 3.60 22.68
C SER A 12 17.79 5.12 22.73
N THR A 13 18.51 5.62 23.74
CA THR A 13 18.81 7.07 23.85
C THR A 13 19.72 7.58 22.73
N LEU A 14 20.61 6.72 22.20
CA LEU A 14 21.49 7.09 21.09
C LEU A 14 20.72 7.26 19.77
N VAL A 15 19.69 6.44 19.55
CA VAL A 15 18.83 6.55 18.35
C VAL A 15 17.96 7.81 18.39
N LEU A 16 17.49 8.21 19.57
CA LEU A 16 16.64 9.40 19.75
C LEU A 16 17.40 10.72 19.54
N ALA A 17 18.71 10.77 19.82
CA ALA A 17 19.55 11.96 19.58
C ALA A 17 19.76 12.29 18.09
N SER A 18 19.36 11.39 17.18
CA SER A 18 19.49 11.57 15.73
C SER A 18 18.31 12.32 15.11
N CYS A 19 17.26 12.64 15.87
CA CYS A 19 16.00 13.20 15.36
C CYS A 19 16.11 14.69 14.94
N ASP A 20 17.15 15.41 15.42
CA ASP A 20 17.32 16.84 15.13
C ASP A 20 17.80 17.13 13.70
N THR A 21 18.45 16.17 13.03
CA THR A 21 18.95 16.37 11.65
C THR A 21 17.80 16.57 10.67
N LEU A 22 16.71 15.81 10.80
CA LEU A 22 15.50 15.96 9.96
C LEU A 22 14.88 17.35 10.10
N ASN A 23 14.89 17.90 11.32
CA ASN A 23 14.32 19.20 11.62
C ASN A 23 15.16 20.34 11.02
N GLN A 24 16.49 20.18 10.97
CA GLN A 24 17.37 21.09 10.24
C GLN A 24 17.13 21.06 8.72
N TYR A 25 16.93 19.89 8.13
CA TYR A 25 16.59 19.78 6.71
C TYR A 25 15.22 20.40 6.39
N ALA A 26 14.21 20.24 7.26
CA ALA A 26 12.91 20.88 7.10
C ALA A 26 12.99 22.42 7.12
N GLY A 27 13.91 22.99 7.91
CA GLY A 27 14.21 24.42 7.93
C GLY A 27 14.85 24.91 6.63
N VAL A 28 15.82 24.15 6.09
CA VAL A 28 16.50 24.47 4.81
C VAL A 28 15.53 24.36 3.63
N LEU A 29 14.64 23.36 3.61
CA LEU A 29 13.62 23.20 2.56
C LEU A 29 12.61 24.34 2.55
N ASN A 30 12.16 24.80 3.72
CA ASN A 30 11.31 25.99 3.82
C ASN A 30 12.03 27.27 3.35
N GLN A 31 13.32 27.42 3.69
CA GLN A 31 14.11 28.58 3.26
C GLN A 31 14.42 28.59 1.76
N ALA A 32 14.51 27.41 1.14
CA ALA A 32 14.66 27.23 -0.31
C ALA A 32 13.33 27.37 -1.09
N GLY A 33 12.21 27.70 -0.42
CA GLY A 33 10.89 27.77 -1.06
C GLY A 33 10.30 26.42 -1.45
N LEU A 34 10.95 25.32 -1.06
CA LEU A 34 10.53 23.93 -1.23
C LEU A 34 9.82 23.41 0.04
N GLY A 35 9.18 24.32 0.79
CA GLY A 35 8.38 24.01 1.96
C GLY A 35 7.14 23.17 1.61
N SER A 36 6.19 23.08 2.55
CA SER A 36 4.96 22.30 2.34
C SER A 36 4.35 22.61 0.96
N PRO A 37 4.05 21.61 0.13
CA PRO A 37 3.47 21.82 -1.19
C PRO A 37 2.18 22.64 -1.08
N SER A 38 1.90 23.42 -2.11
CA SER A 38 0.66 24.19 -2.17
C SER A 38 -0.55 23.25 -2.17
N ASN A 39 -1.71 23.74 -1.71
CA ASN A 39 -2.95 22.96 -1.74
C ASN A 39 -3.27 22.41 -3.14
N ALA A 40 -2.93 23.17 -4.19
CA ALA A 40 -3.11 22.72 -5.57
C ALA A 40 -2.20 21.54 -5.94
N GLU A 41 -0.92 21.60 -5.57
CA GLU A 41 0.04 20.50 -5.78
C GLU A 41 -0.31 19.27 -4.96
N MET A 42 -0.77 19.45 -3.71
CA MET A 42 -1.27 18.34 -2.90
C MET A 42 -2.47 17.67 -3.55
N ASN A 43 -3.45 18.45 -4.02
CA ASN A 43 -4.64 17.90 -4.70
C ASN A 43 -4.28 17.17 -6.00
N LEU A 44 -3.37 17.73 -6.80
CA LEU A 44 -2.86 17.11 -8.02
C LEU A 44 -2.09 15.82 -7.71
N GLY A 45 -1.21 15.83 -6.71
CA GLY A 45 -0.45 14.67 -6.28
C GLY A 45 -1.35 13.55 -5.78
N LEU A 46 -2.37 13.86 -4.97
CA LEU A 46 -3.36 12.88 -4.53
C LEU A 46 -4.16 12.31 -5.70
N LYS A 47 -4.63 13.15 -6.63
CA LYS A 47 -5.34 12.70 -7.82
C LYS A 47 -4.49 11.74 -8.65
N GLN A 48 -3.24 12.11 -8.90
CA GLN A 48 -2.31 11.33 -9.69
C GLN A 48 -1.94 10.01 -8.99
N ALA A 49 -1.72 10.03 -7.68
CA ALA A 49 -1.47 8.83 -6.90
C ALA A 49 -2.67 7.86 -6.92
N LEU A 50 -3.89 8.38 -6.85
CA LEU A 50 -5.11 7.56 -6.97
C LEU A 50 -5.21 6.95 -8.37
N GLU A 51 -5.01 7.74 -9.42
CA GLU A 51 -5.07 7.27 -10.80
C GLU A 51 -4.05 6.15 -11.08
N PHE A 52 -2.78 6.35 -10.68
CA PHE A 52 -1.76 5.31 -10.77
C PHE A 52 -2.08 4.10 -9.89
N GLY A 53 -2.55 4.32 -8.67
CA GLY A 53 -2.90 3.26 -7.74
C GLY A 53 -4.01 2.37 -8.28
N THR A 54 -5.05 2.96 -8.87
CA THR A 54 -6.16 2.20 -9.46
C THR A 54 -5.73 1.45 -10.71
N ASN A 55 -4.97 2.08 -11.61
CA ASN A 55 -4.49 1.44 -12.83
C ASN A 55 -3.56 0.27 -12.52
N TYR A 56 -2.56 0.49 -11.67
CA TYR A 56 -1.62 -0.55 -11.27
C TYR A 56 -2.30 -1.71 -10.54
N SER A 57 -3.29 -1.41 -9.69
CA SER A 57 -4.07 -2.45 -9.01
C SER A 57 -4.91 -3.26 -9.99
N ALA A 58 -5.57 -2.62 -10.96
CA ALA A 58 -6.34 -3.30 -11.99
C ALA A 58 -5.46 -4.19 -12.86
N ASP A 59 -4.31 -3.69 -13.32
CA ASP A 59 -3.35 -4.43 -14.13
C ASP A 59 -2.81 -5.65 -13.37
N ARG A 60 -2.46 -5.47 -12.10
CA ARG A 60 -1.91 -6.56 -11.27
C ARG A 60 -2.96 -7.62 -10.93
N LEU A 61 -4.20 -7.24 -10.69
CA LEU A 61 -5.28 -8.16 -10.33
C LEU A 61 -5.88 -8.88 -11.56
N SER A 62 -5.86 -8.24 -12.73
CA SER A 62 -6.33 -8.83 -13.99
C SER A 62 -5.33 -9.81 -14.61
N ALA A 63 -4.05 -9.75 -14.24
CA ALA A 63 -3.07 -10.75 -14.60
C ALA A 63 -3.50 -12.16 -14.17
N LYS A 64 -2.97 -13.17 -14.86
CA LYS A 64 -3.24 -14.58 -14.53
C LYS A 64 -2.98 -14.85 -13.04
N ASP A 65 -3.99 -15.39 -12.37
CA ASP A 65 -4.00 -15.67 -10.93
C ASP A 65 -3.80 -14.44 -10.00
N GLY A 66 -3.84 -13.21 -10.53
CA GLY A 66 -3.66 -11.98 -9.76
C GLY A 66 -4.75 -11.75 -8.72
N PHE A 67 -6.02 -11.84 -9.12
CA PHE A 67 -7.17 -11.76 -8.21
C PHE A 67 -7.52 -13.11 -7.57
N LEU A 68 -7.61 -14.18 -8.37
CA LEU A 68 -8.12 -15.48 -7.92
C LEU A 68 -7.10 -16.32 -7.14
N GLY A 69 -5.80 -16.07 -7.31
CA GLY A 69 -4.71 -16.76 -6.62
C GLY A 69 -4.22 -16.05 -5.36
N ASN A 70 -4.53 -14.76 -5.20
CA ASN A 70 -4.10 -13.99 -4.03
C ASN A 70 -5.16 -14.04 -2.91
N VAL A 71 -4.90 -14.87 -1.90
CA VAL A 71 -5.80 -15.07 -0.74
C VAL A 71 -6.10 -13.80 0.06
N ALA A 72 -5.25 -12.77 -0.01
CA ALA A 72 -5.44 -11.53 0.74
C ALA A 72 -6.49 -10.59 0.10
N VAL A 73 -6.75 -10.72 -1.20
CA VAL A 73 -7.66 -9.85 -1.97
C VAL A 73 -8.80 -10.63 -2.62
N LYS A 74 -8.68 -11.96 -2.68
CA LYS A 74 -9.71 -12.84 -3.21
C LYS A 74 -10.97 -12.76 -2.36
N ILE A 75 -12.05 -12.30 -2.97
CA ILE A 75 -13.39 -12.42 -2.40
C ILE A 75 -13.93 -13.79 -2.79
N LEU A 76 -14.26 -14.61 -1.79
CA LEU A 76 -14.88 -15.91 -2.03
C LEU A 76 -16.29 -15.70 -2.60
N MET A 77 -16.62 -16.45 -3.65
CA MET A 77 -17.99 -16.47 -4.17
C MET A 77 -18.94 -16.98 -3.09
N PRO A 78 -20.09 -16.31 -2.88
CA PRO A 78 -21.12 -16.80 -1.97
C PRO A 78 -21.73 -18.09 -2.52
N GLU A 79 -22.34 -18.89 -1.65
CA GLU A 79 -22.86 -20.23 -1.99
C GLU A 79 -23.91 -20.19 -3.12
N GLU A 80 -24.68 -19.11 -3.21
CA GLU A 80 -25.65 -18.88 -4.27
C GLU A 80 -24.96 -18.67 -5.62
N ALA A 81 -23.87 -17.90 -5.65
CA ALA A 81 -23.10 -17.64 -6.86
C ALA A 81 -22.36 -18.90 -7.35
N LYS A 82 -21.89 -19.74 -6.43
CA LYS A 82 -21.26 -21.03 -6.77
C LYS A 82 -22.20 -21.97 -7.51
N LYS A 83 -23.49 -22.02 -7.12
CA LYS A 83 -24.49 -22.85 -7.82
C LYS A 83 -24.69 -22.40 -9.27
N VAL A 84 -24.79 -21.09 -9.47
CA VAL A 84 -24.94 -20.49 -10.80
C VAL A 84 -23.67 -20.73 -11.64
N GLU A 85 -22.49 -20.48 -11.08
CA GLU A 85 -21.21 -20.75 -11.73
C GLU A 85 -21.09 -22.22 -12.17
N ASN A 86 -21.38 -23.17 -11.28
CA ASN A 86 -21.30 -24.60 -11.59
C ASN A 86 -22.25 -24.98 -12.73
N THR A 87 -23.45 -24.41 -12.75
CA THR A 87 -24.42 -24.62 -13.82
C THR A 87 -23.88 -24.07 -15.15
N LEU A 88 -23.42 -22.82 -15.17
CA LEU A 88 -22.84 -22.20 -16.36
C LEU A 88 -21.60 -22.97 -16.88
N ARG A 89 -20.74 -23.46 -15.97
CA ARG A 89 -19.59 -24.31 -16.33
C ARG A 89 -20.00 -25.65 -16.90
N SER A 90 -21.04 -26.29 -16.34
CA SER A 90 -21.58 -27.57 -16.85
C SER A 90 -22.16 -27.44 -18.26
N LEU A 91 -22.66 -26.25 -18.62
CA LEU A 91 -23.16 -25.92 -19.96
C LEU A 91 -22.03 -25.59 -20.96
N GLY A 92 -20.76 -25.74 -20.57
CA GLY A 92 -19.61 -25.50 -21.45
C GLY A 92 -19.15 -24.04 -21.53
N LEU A 93 -19.68 -23.14 -20.71
CA LEU A 93 -19.23 -21.73 -20.68
C LEU A 93 -17.85 -21.55 -19.99
N ASN A 94 -17.15 -22.63 -19.65
CA ASN A 94 -15.78 -22.57 -19.14
C ASN A 94 -14.72 -22.53 -20.26
N SER A 95 -15.11 -22.76 -21.52
CA SER A 95 -14.19 -22.92 -22.65
C SER A 95 -14.05 -21.66 -23.52
N LEU A 96 -14.53 -20.52 -23.04
CA LEU A 96 -14.34 -19.22 -23.69
C LEU A 96 -13.05 -18.59 -23.17
N CYS A 97 -11.91 -19.12 -23.61
CA CYS A 97 -10.58 -18.54 -23.52
C CYS A 97 -9.84 -18.86 -24.81
#